data_AF-A0A2W2EC09-F1
#
_entry.id   AF-A0A2W2EC09-F1
#
_cell.length_a   1.000
_cell.length_b   1.000
_cell.length_c   1.000
_cell.angle_alpha   90.00
_cell.angle_beta   90.00
_cell.angle_gamma   90.00
#
_symmetry.space_group_name_H-M   'P 1'
#
loop_
_entity.id
_entity.type
_entity.pdbx_description
1 polymer ?
#
loop_
_entity_poly.entity_id
_entity_poly.type
_entity_poly.pdbx_seq_one_letter_code
_entity_poly.pdbx_strand_id
1 'polypeptide(L)'
;MFRRTLAGGLALAATGLILATAPAANAEIYAPYTRAAAIVNANGTLINAKNIINSRRAAAGTYCVQVKGRVNVADSLIQLTPRHARRVPFIAYRSPSALCGNQENTVTVQVYSTITNRPADGGFDLAIL
;
A
#
# COMPACT_ATOMS: atom_id res chain seq x y z
N MET A 1 -64.31 -30.50 12.70
CA MET A 1 -63.66 -31.29 13.76
C MET A 1 -62.38 -30.58 14.19
N PHE A 2 -62.25 -30.34 15.49
CA PHE A 2 -61.16 -29.64 16.19
C PHE A 2 -59.84 -30.44 16.21
N ARG A 3 -58.69 -29.72 16.24
CA ARG A 3 -57.46 -29.90 17.08
C ARG A 3 -56.34 -29.00 16.51
N ARG A 4 -56.00 -27.84 17.10
CA ARG A 4 -55.13 -27.51 18.28
C ARG A 4 -53.72 -28.13 18.25
N THR A 5 -52.68 -27.27 18.17
CA THR A 5 -51.43 -27.15 19.01
C THR A 5 -50.42 -26.19 18.32
N LEU A 6 -50.10 -24.98 18.81
CA LEU A 6 -49.16 -24.55 19.89
C LEU A 6 -47.68 -24.99 19.72
N ALA A 7 -46.78 -24.00 19.55
CA ALA A 7 -45.39 -23.90 20.09
C ALA A 7 -44.56 -22.95 19.18
N GLY A 8 -44.11 -21.77 19.65
CA GLY A 8 -42.80 -21.56 20.28
C GLY A 8 -41.77 -21.17 19.19
N GLY A 9 -41.30 -19.93 19.03
CA GLY A 9 -40.66 -19.08 20.03
C GLY A 9 -39.14 -19.28 19.94
N LEU A 10 -38.40 -18.38 19.28
CA LEU A 10 -37.03 -17.97 19.65
C LEU A 10 -36.58 -16.80 18.75
N ALA A 11 -36.42 -15.63 19.37
CA ALA A 11 -35.81 -14.45 18.77
C ALA A 11 -34.29 -14.65 18.68
N LEU A 12 -33.73 -14.54 17.48
CA LEU A 12 -32.29 -14.31 17.30
C LEU A 12 -32.07 -12.84 16.94
N ALA A 13 -31.93 -12.00 17.96
CA ALA A 13 -31.33 -10.68 17.81
C ALA A 13 -29.82 -10.86 17.67
N ALA A 14 -29.35 -11.10 16.45
CA ALA A 14 -27.93 -11.04 16.11
C ALA A 14 -27.53 -9.57 15.98
N THR A 15 -27.21 -8.92 17.11
CA THR A 15 -26.48 -7.65 17.11
C THR A 15 -25.09 -7.89 16.56
N GLY A 16 -24.95 -7.70 15.24
CA GLY A 16 -23.67 -7.73 14.55
C GLY A 16 -22.76 -6.64 15.11
N LEU A 17 -21.72 -7.05 15.82
CA LEU A 17 -20.65 -6.18 16.27
C LEU A 17 -19.85 -5.73 15.05
N ILE A 18 -20.19 -4.56 14.49
CA ILE A 18 -19.38 -3.94 13.43
C ILE A 18 -18.11 -3.42 14.10
N LEU A 19 -17.07 -4.25 14.13
CA LEU A 19 -15.72 -3.83 14.45
C LEU A 19 -15.27 -2.90 13.33
N ALA A 20 -15.37 -1.59 13.58
CA ALA A 20 -14.74 -0.58 12.75
C ALA A 20 -13.23 -0.79 12.83
N THR A 21 -12.68 -1.53 11.86
CA THR A 21 -11.24 -1.67 11.68
C THR A 21 -10.69 -0.33 11.25
N ALA A 22 -10.28 0.50 12.22
CA ALA A 22 -9.50 1.70 11.94
C ALA A 22 -8.23 1.26 11.17
N PRO A 23 -7.83 1.98 10.10
CA PRO A 23 -6.60 1.65 9.39
C PRO A 23 -5.44 1.75 10.38
N ALA A 24 -4.64 0.69 10.46
CA ALA A 24 -3.43 0.69 11.28
C ALA A 24 -2.57 1.90 10.89
N ALA A 25 -2.34 2.81 11.84
CA ALA A 25 -1.47 3.94 11.62
C ALA A 25 -0.05 3.42 11.40
N ASN A 26 0.51 3.66 10.20
CA ASN A 26 1.89 3.29 9.91
C ASN A 26 2.83 4.07 10.82
N ALA A 27 3.88 3.43 11.30
CA ALA A 27 4.85 4.07 12.19
C ALA A 27 5.56 5.24 11.47
N GLU A 28 5.77 6.35 12.16
CA GLU A 28 6.38 7.54 11.55
C GLU A 28 7.88 7.33 11.29
N ILE A 29 8.38 7.76 10.13
CA ILE A 29 9.83 7.76 9.81
C ILE A 29 10.43 9.11 10.21
N TYR A 30 11.52 9.06 10.97
CA TYR A 30 12.38 10.23 11.16
C TYR A 30 13.26 10.46 9.92
N ALA A 31 12.83 11.37 9.04
CA ALA A 31 13.57 11.79 7.86
C ALA A 31 13.47 13.32 7.69
N PRO A 32 14.25 14.11 8.45
CA PRO A 32 14.02 15.55 8.61
C PRO A 32 14.09 16.33 7.29
N TYR A 33 15.02 15.95 6.40
CA TYR A 33 15.28 16.66 5.15
C TYR A 33 14.51 16.15 3.93
N THR A 34 13.70 15.09 4.08
CA THR A 34 12.90 14.55 2.97
C THR A 34 11.49 15.12 3.00
N ARG A 35 10.90 15.36 1.82
CA ARG A 35 9.50 15.78 1.69
C ARG A 35 8.56 14.63 2.00
N ALA A 36 8.87 13.44 1.51
CA ALA A 36 8.17 12.21 1.85
C ALA A 36 9.13 11.03 1.89
N ALA A 37 8.81 10.03 2.71
CA ALA A 37 9.59 8.82 2.83
C ALA A 37 8.69 7.62 3.13
N ALA A 38 9.08 6.44 2.64
CA ALA A 38 8.41 5.18 2.96
C ALA A 38 9.43 4.05 3.05
N ILE A 39 9.15 3.11 3.96
CA ILE A 39 9.77 1.79 3.97
C ILE A 39 8.69 0.80 3.54
N VAL A 40 8.90 0.13 2.40
CA VAL A 40 7.92 -0.76 1.78
C VAL A 40 8.45 -2.21 1.78
N ASN A 41 7.62 -3.14 2.21
CA ASN A 41 7.91 -4.58 2.16
C ASN A 41 7.73 -5.15 0.75
N ALA A 42 8.28 -6.34 0.50
CA ALA A 42 8.14 -7.04 -0.79
C ALA A 42 6.67 -7.39 -1.14
N ASN A 43 5.80 -7.57 -0.15
CA ASN A 43 4.35 -7.74 -0.36
C ASN A 43 3.61 -6.41 -0.63
N GLY A 44 4.32 -5.29 -0.61
CA GLY A 44 3.80 -3.94 -0.85
C GLY A 44 3.25 -3.22 0.37
N THR A 45 3.24 -3.84 1.55
CA THR A 45 2.77 -3.18 2.77
C THR A 45 3.75 -2.10 3.22
N LEU A 46 3.21 -1.00 3.72
CA LEU A 46 3.98 0.06 4.32
C LEU A 46 4.40 -0.35 5.75
N ILE A 47 5.67 -0.15 6.11
CA ILE A 47 6.18 -0.42 7.47
C ILE A 47 6.22 0.89 8.25
N ASN A 48 6.88 1.88 7.66
CA ASN A 48 6.97 3.21 8.19
C ASN A 48 6.76 4.23 7.07
N ALA A 49 6.29 5.42 7.42
CA ALA A 49 6.08 6.50 6.46
C ALA A 49 6.26 7.91 7.04
N LYS A 50 6.61 8.83 6.15
CA LYS A 50 6.46 10.29 6.30
C LYS A 50 5.76 10.83 5.06
N ASN A 51 4.62 11.50 5.23
CA ASN A 51 3.85 12.07 4.11
C ASN A 51 3.41 11.07 3.01
N ILE A 52 3.29 9.78 3.35
CA ILE A 52 2.71 8.73 2.50
C ILE A 52 1.36 8.33 3.08
N ILE A 53 0.37 8.14 2.21
CA ILE A 53 -0.99 7.72 2.59
C ILE A 53 -1.05 6.20 2.64
N ASN A 54 -0.60 5.55 1.55
CA ASN A 54 -0.75 4.13 1.36
C ASN A 54 0.36 3.58 0.46
N SER A 55 0.66 2.30 0.61
CA SER A 55 1.45 1.53 -0.34
C SER A 55 0.75 0.19 -0.56
N ARG A 56 0.67 -0.23 -1.82
CA ARG A 56 0.18 -1.57 -2.18
C ARG A 56 0.95 -2.17 -3.33
N ARG A 57 1.00 -3.49 -3.37
CA ARG A 57 1.44 -4.25 -4.54
C ARG A 57 0.27 -4.39 -5.52
N ALA A 58 0.41 -3.84 -6.72
CA ALA A 58 -0.61 -3.95 -7.76
C ALA A 58 -0.45 -5.24 -8.58
N ALA A 59 0.79 -5.66 -8.82
CA ALA A 59 1.16 -6.88 -9.52
C ALA A 59 2.56 -7.33 -9.07
N ALA A 60 3.05 -8.47 -9.57
CA ALA A 60 4.43 -8.89 -9.32
C ALA A 60 5.42 -7.80 -9.75
N GLY A 61 6.31 -7.43 -8.83
CA GLY A 61 7.29 -6.36 -9.02
C GLY A 61 6.67 -4.99 -9.30
N THR A 62 5.38 -4.76 -9.08
CA THR A 62 4.73 -3.46 -9.33
C THR A 62 4.03 -2.96 -8.07
N TYR A 63 4.42 -1.78 -7.64
CA TYR A 63 3.96 -1.15 -6.41
C TYR A 63 3.41 0.23 -6.69
N CYS A 64 2.38 0.60 -5.94
CA CYS A 64 1.73 1.91 -5.98
C CYS A 64 1.90 2.54 -4.61
N VAL A 65 2.63 3.66 -4.56
CA VAL A 65 2.88 4.41 -3.32
C VAL A 65 2.19 5.76 -3.44
N GLN A 66 1.12 5.93 -2.68
CA GLN A 66 0.30 7.14 -2.71
C GLN A 66 0.84 8.18 -1.72
N VAL A 67 1.13 9.37 -2.21
CA VAL A 67 1.76 10.45 -1.44
C VAL A 67 0.69 11.44 -0.96
N LYS A 68 0.85 11.99 0.24
CA LYS A 68 -0.04 13.03 0.75
C LYS A 68 0.03 14.27 -0.15
N GLY A 69 -1.12 14.91 -0.40
CA GLY A 69 -1.24 16.04 -1.33
C GLY A 69 -0.42 17.31 -0.99
N ARG A 70 0.26 17.35 0.16
CA ARG A 70 1.24 18.41 0.49
C ARG A 70 2.56 18.26 -0.26
N VAL A 71 2.84 17.11 -0.86
CA VAL A 71 4.04 16.84 -1.64
C VAL A 71 3.61 16.50 -3.06
N ASN A 72 4.05 17.28 -4.05
CA ASN A 72 3.76 17.04 -5.46
C ASN A 72 4.78 16.04 -6.05
N VAL A 73 4.31 14.83 -6.40
CA VAL A 73 5.15 13.76 -6.95
C VAL A 73 5.67 14.07 -8.36
N ALA A 74 4.91 14.81 -9.18
CA ALA A 74 5.22 15.01 -10.60
C ALA A 74 6.59 15.66 -10.81
N ASP A 75 6.94 16.63 -9.97
CA ASP A 75 8.15 17.46 -10.09
C ASP A 75 9.26 17.07 -9.10
N SER A 76 9.09 15.96 -8.38
CA SER A 76 10.02 15.60 -7.30
C SER A 76 11.11 14.61 -7.75
N LEU A 77 12.30 14.72 -7.15
CA LEU A 77 13.30 13.66 -7.27
C LEU A 77 12.90 12.48 -6.39
N ILE A 78 12.95 11.27 -6.96
CA ILE A 78 12.64 10.03 -6.25
C ILE A 78 13.91 9.20 -6.18
N GLN A 79 14.28 8.83 -4.96
CA GLN A 79 15.35 7.89 -4.70
C GLN A 79 14.75 6.59 -4.17
N LEU A 80 15.17 5.47 -4.76
CA LEU A 80 14.79 4.13 -4.34
C LEU A 80 16.03 3.36 -3.91
N THR A 81 15.95 2.71 -2.76
CA THR A 81 17.02 1.88 -2.23
C THR A 81 16.53 0.44 -2.06
N PRO A 82 17.15 -0.57 -2.71
CA PRO A 82 16.82 -1.97 -2.48
C PRO A 82 17.06 -2.37 -1.03
N ARG A 83 16.10 -3.10 -0.46
CA ARG A 83 16.28 -3.78 0.84
C ARG A 83 16.67 -5.26 0.70
N HIS A 84 16.83 -5.74 -0.53
CA HIS A 84 17.17 -7.13 -0.81
C HIS A 84 18.62 -7.26 -1.34
N ALA A 85 19.33 -8.28 -0.87
CA ALA A 85 20.73 -8.55 -1.25
C ALA A 85 20.97 -8.67 -2.76
N ARG A 86 19.94 -9.05 -3.54
CA ARG A 86 20.03 -9.16 -5.01
C ARG A 86 20.08 -7.82 -5.74
N ARG A 87 19.96 -6.68 -5.03
CA ARG A 87 20.02 -5.31 -5.59
C ARG A 87 19.21 -5.18 -6.88
N VAL A 88 17.94 -5.59 -6.80
CA VAL A 88 17.01 -5.53 -7.92
C VAL A 88 16.93 -4.10 -8.46
N PRO A 89 17.00 -3.86 -9.78
CA PRO A 89 16.79 -2.53 -10.34
C PRO A 89 15.36 -2.07 -10.10
N PHE A 90 15.23 -0.76 -9.86
CA PHE A 90 13.95 -0.10 -9.66
C PHE A 90 13.74 0.99 -10.69
N ILE A 91 12.49 1.15 -11.11
CA ILE A 91 12.05 2.28 -11.92
C ILE A 91 10.89 2.96 -11.20
N ALA A 92 11.03 4.27 -10.95
CA ALA A 92 9.96 5.09 -10.41
C ALA A 92 9.29 5.90 -11.52
N TYR A 93 7.98 5.75 -11.67
CA TYR A 93 7.15 6.57 -12.54
C TYR A 93 6.32 7.52 -11.67
N ARG A 94 6.35 8.81 -12.03
CA ARG A 94 5.66 9.89 -11.31
C ARG A 94 4.26 10.16 -11.83
N SER A 95 4.03 9.81 -13.10
CA SER A 95 2.75 10.01 -13.76
C SER A 95 1.73 8.98 -13.25
N PRO A 96 0.44 9.34 -13.19
CA PRO A 96 -0.63 8.39 -12.93
C PRO A 96 -0.54 7.20 -13.87
N SER A 97 -0.69 6.00 -13.32
CA SER A 97 -0.61 4.74 -14.06
C SER A 97 -1.91 3.97 -13.93
N ALA A 98 -2.37 3.36 -15.01
CA ALA A 98 -3.53 2.48 -15.00
C ALA A 98 -3.36 1.30 -14.03
N LEU A 99 -2.12 0.82 -13.82
CA LEU A 99 -1.80 -0.22 -12.84
C LEU A 99 -2.09 0.23 -11.40
N CYS A 100 -1.97 1.52 -11.16
CA CYS A 100 -2.30 2.17 -9.89
C CYS A 100 -3.69 2.80 -9.87
N GLY A 101 -4.55 2.47 -10.84
CA GLY A 101 -5.92 3.00 -10.93
C GLY A 101 -5.99 4.47 -11.34
N ASN A 102 -4.97 4.99 -12.03
CA ASN A 102 -4.84 6.40 -12.41
C ASN A 102 -4.95 7.38 -11.24
N GLN A 103 -4.59 6.93 -10.03
CA GLN A 103 -4.58 7.79 -8.85
C GLN A 103 -3.53 8.89 -9.02
N GLU A 104 -3.95 10.13 -8.77
CA GLU A 104 -3.03 11.26 -8.73
C GLU A 104 -2.04 11.11 -7.57
N ASN A 105 -0.93 11.84 -7.69
CA ASN A 105 0.11 11.93 -6.66
C ASN A 105 0.59 10.55 -6.16
N THR A 106 0.71 9.60 -7.07
CA THR A 106 1.08 8.21 -6.80
C THR A 106 2.34 7.85 -7.57
N VAL A 107 3.34 7.36 -6.86
CA VAL A 107 4.54 6.80 -7.48
C VAL A 107 4.27 5.34 -7.85
N THR A 108 4.43 5.01 -9.12
CA THR A 108 4.47 3.61 -9.56
C THR A 108 5.91 3.14 -9.51
N VAL A 109 6.21 2.13 -8.69
CA VAL A 109 7.54 1.52 -8.61
C VAL A 109 7.50 0.17 -9.30
N GLN A 110 8.40 -0.04 -10.26
CA GLN A 110 8.63 -1.34 -10.87
C GLN A 110 9.98 -1.91 -10.43
N VAL A 111 9.98 -3.21 -10.15
CA VAL A 111 11.11 -3.96 -9.62
C VAL A 111 11.34 -5.15 -10.51
N TYR A 112 12.58 -5.32 -10.96
CA TYR A 112 12.95 -6.41 -11.87
C TYR A 112 14.01 -7.31 -11.26
N SER A 113 13.93 -8.60 -11.53
CA SER A 113 14.99 -9.55 -11.21
C SER A 113 16.16 -9.35 -12.16
N THR A 114 17.37 -9.21 -11.62
CA THR A 114 18.63 -9.15 -12.40
C THR A 114 19.01 -10.47 -13.05
N ILE A 115 18.38 -11.58 -12.64
CA ILE A 115 18.67 -12.92 -13.17
C ILE A 115 17.73 -13.28 -14.31
N THR A 116 16.44 -13.00 -14.13
CA THR A 116 15.40 -13.41 -15.10
C THR A 116 14.93 -12.26 -15.99
N ASN A 117 15.33 -11.02 -15.72
CA ASN A 117 14.85 -9.80 -16.38
C ASN A 117 13.32 -9.68 -16.41
N ARG A 118 12.64 -10.26 -15.41
CA ARG A 118 11.18 -10.21 -15.26
C ARG A 118 10.80 -9.43 -14.00
N PRO A 119 9.58 -8.85 -13.94
CA PRO A 119 9.07 -8.25 -12.72
C PRO A 119 9.16 -9.24 -11.56
N ALA A 120 9.73 -8.78 -10.44
CA ALA A 120 9.97 -9.60 -9.27
C ALA A 120 9.76 -8.79 -8.00
N ASP A 121 9.18 -9.42 -6.99
CA ASP A 121 8.89 -8.72 -5.73
C ASP A 121 10.17 -8.40 -4.97
N GLY A 122 10.23 -7.21 -4.40
CA GLY A 122 11.36 -6.74 -3.61
C GLY A 122 10.95 -5.55 -2.77
N GLY A 123 11.33 -5.58 -1.48
CA GLY A 123 11.16 -4.44 -0.60
C GLY A 123 12.15 -3.32 -0.94
N PHE A 124 11.74 -2.09 -0.68
CA PHE A 124 12.54 -0.89 -0.95
C PHE A 124 12.27 0.22 0.05
N ASP A 125 13.25 1.08 0.21
CA ASP A 125 13.07 2.39 0.83
C ASP A 125 12.84 3.42 -0.29
N LEU A 126 11.89 4.32 -0.08
CA LEU A 126 11.54 5.40 -0.98
C LEU A 126 11.76 6.72 -0.28
N ALA A 127 12.46 7.64 -0.94
CA ALA A 127 12.62 9.02 -0.50
C ALA A 127 12.24 9.99 -1.63
N ILE A 128 11.49 11.02 -1.29
CA ILE A 128 11.13 12.15 -2.14
C ILE A 128 11.81 13.39 -1.56
N LEU A 129 12.66 14.03 -2.36
CA LEU A 129 13.46 15.20 -1.97
C LEU A 129 12.76 16.52 -2.31
#